data_AF-A0A2K8SRR2-F1
#
_entry.id   AF-A0A2K8SRR2-F1
#
_cell.length_a   1.000
_cell.length_b   1.000
_cell.length_c   1.000
_cell.angle_alpha   90.00
_cell.angle_beta   90.00
_cell.angle_gamma   90.00
#
_symmetry.space_group_name_H-M   'P 1'
#
loop_
_entity.id
_entity.type
_entity.pdbx_description
1 polymer ?
#
loop_
_entity_poly.entity_id
_entity_poly.type
_entity_poly.pdbx_seq_one_letter_code
_entity_poly.pdbx_strand_id
1 'polypeptide(L)'
;MSNTTIHLPPQIFKTWINSQEEDEQDLIVYRPEGFPFPPARFREKLNFKENGEFILTVPGADDVPKGIQGTWESSVKDKILVQFPNSEIEGFILQIVLIEEEILKVRRFPIEP
;
A
#
# COMPACT_ATOMS: atom_id res chain seq x y z
N MET A 1 -16.55 -0.48 26.90
CA MET A 1 -15.35 -0.31 26.06
C MET A 1 -15.76 -0.74 24.66
N SER A 2 -15.96 0.22 23.76
CA SER A 2 -16.42 -0.08 22.39
C SER A 2 -15.18 -0.43 21.57
N ASN A 3 -15.00 -1.71 21.25
CA ASN A 3 -14.07 -2.11 20.20
C ASN A 3 -14.67 -1.66 18.87
N THR A 4 -14.30 -0.47 18.42
CA THR A 4 -14.64 -0.02 17.07
C THR A 4 -13.73 -0.77 16.11
N THR A 5 -14.23 -1.87 15.55
CA THR A 5 -13.60 -2.50 14.39
C THR A 5 -13.63 -1.49 13.24
N ILE A 6 -12.51 -0.81 12.99
CA ILE A 6 -12.40 0.10 11.86
C ILE A 6 -12.18 -0.75 10.61
N HIS A 7 -13.25 -0.97 9.84
CA HIS A 7 -13.17 -1.62 8.54
C HIS A 7 -12.61 -0.66 7.48
N LEU A 8 -11.65 -1.12 6.68
CA LEU A 8 -11.20 -0.39 5.51
C LEU A 8 -12.28 -0.37 4.42
N PRO A 9 -12.32 0.66 3.54
CA PRO A 9 -13.19 0.66 2.38
C PRO A 9 -12.92 -0.58 1.51
N PRO A 10 -13.96 -1.32 1.05
CA PRO A 10 -13.78 -2.57 0.30
C PRO A 10 -12.89 -2.44 -0.95
N GLN A 11 -12.86 -1.26 -1.55
CA GLN A 11 -12.02 -0.93 -2.69
C GLN A 11 -10.52 -1.15 -2.40
N ILE A 12 -10.08 -1.15 -1.14
CA ILE A 12 -8.67 -1.37 -0.82
C ILE A 12 -8.19 -2.77 -1.21
N PHE A 13 -9.09 -3.76 -1.24
CA PHE A 13 -8.78 -5.18 -1.42
C PHE A 13 -8.54 -5.56 -2.89
N LYS A 14 -7.61 -4.88 -3.53
CA LYS A 14 -7.12 -5.15 -4.89
C LYS A 14 -5.60 -4.98 -4.96
N THR A 15 -5.03 -5.22 -6.14
CA THR A 15 -3.64 -4.87 -6.42
C THR A 15 -3.58 -3.43 -6.88
N TRP A 16 -2.89 -2.59 -6.13
CA TRP A 16 -2.65 -1.19 -6.40
C TRP A 16 -1.23 -1.01 -6.92
N ILE A 17 -1.06 -0.39 -8.07
CA ILE A 17 0.23 -0.20 -8.74
C ILE A 17 0.54 1.30 -8.80
N ASN A 18 1.74 1.69 -8.38
CA ASN A 18 2.13 3.10 -8.29
C ASN A 18 2.17 3.76 -9.68
N SER A 19 1.43 4.87 -9.79
CA SER A 19 1.35 5.75 -10.95
C SER A 19 2.30 6.93 -10.74
N GLN A 20 3.60 6.69 -10.95
CA GLN A 20 4.69 7.66 -10.72
C GLN A 20 4.45 9.01 -11.42
N GLU A 21 3.76 8.96 -12.55
CA GLU A 21 3.41 10.12 -13.36
C GLU A 21 2.33 11.01 -12.72
N GLU A 22 1.57 10.46 -11.77
CA GLU A 22 0.50 11.15 -11.03
C GLU A 22 0.90 11.48 -9.59
N ASP A 23 2.07 11.03 -9.13
CA ASP A 23 2.60 11.36 -7.80
C ASP A 23 2.87 12.87 -7.70
N GLU A 24 2.59 13.44 -6.53
CA GLU A 24 2.80 14.86 -6.26
C GLU A 24 3.31 15.08 -4.84
N GLN A 25 4.51 15.67 -4.71
CA GLN A 25 5.11 16.00 -3.40
C GLN A 25 5.19 14.78 -2.46
N ASP A 26 4.36 14.74 -1.42
CA ASP A 26 4.25 13.65 -0.44
C ASP A 26 3.10 12.68 -0.71
N LEU A 27 2.33 12.93 -1.77
CA LEU A 27 1.17 12.15 -2.19
C LEU A 27 1.61 11.11 -3.22
N ILE A 28 1.42 9.84 -2.86
CA ILE A 28 1.67 8.70 -3.74
C ILE A 28 0.32 8.24 -4.30
N VAL A 29 0.25 8.13 -5.62
CA VAL A 29 -0.92 7.71 -6.38
C VAL A 29 -0.73 6.29 -6.86
N TYR A 30 -1.77 5.48 -6.68
CA TYR A 30 -1.87 4.14 -7.21
C TYR A 30 -3.11 3.99 -8.06
N ARG A 31 -2.99 3.19 -9.12
CA ARG A 31 -4.09 2.75 -9.98
C ARG A 31 -4.24 1.24 -9.86
N PRO A 32 -5.43 0.68 -10.07
CA PRO A 32 -5.61 -0.77 -10.00
C PRO A 32 -4.80 -1.48 -11.10
N GLU A 33 -4.50 -2.75 -10.85
CA GLU A 33 -4.00 -3.64 -11.89
C GLU A 33 -4.94 -3.64 -13.11
N GLY A 34 -4.37 -3.48 -14.30
CA GLY A 34 -5.12 -3.31 -15.56
C GLY A 34 -5.18 -1.86 -16.07
N PHE A 35 -4.81 -0.86 -15.25
CA PHE A 35 -4.67 0.52 -15.71
C PHE A 35 -3.57 0.65 -16.80
N PRO A 36 -3.78 1.42 -17.87
CA PRO A 36 -2.84 1.54 -18.99
C PRO A 36 -1.67 2.46 -18.66
N PHE A 37 -0.77 2.01 -17.79
CA PHE A 37 0.43 2.76 -17.42
C PHE A 37 1.35 3.01 -18.63
N PRO A 38 2.02 4.17 -18.70
CA PRO A 38 3.13 4.34 -19.61
C PRO A 38 4.29 3.41 -19.23
N PRO A 39 5.21 3.12 -20.16
CA PRO A 39 6.36 2.27 -19.90
C PRO A 39 7.20 2.79 -18.72
N ALA A 40 7.54 1.91 -17.78
CA ALA A 40 8.43 2.20 -16.67
C ALA A 40 9.33 0.99 -16.39
N ARG A 41 10.52 1.23 -15.84
CA ARG A 41 11.44 0.14 -15.43
C ARG A 41 10.84 -0.72 -14.32
N PHE A 42 10.19 -0.08 -13.36
CA PHE A 42 9.56 -0.73 -12.22
C PHE A 42 8.42 0.13 -11.66
N ARG A 43 7.40 -0.52 -11.07
CA ARG A 43 6.33 0.12 -10.31
C ARG A 43 6.07 -0.65 -9.02
N GLU A 44 6.07 0.06 -7.89
CA GLU A 44 5.71 -0.53 -6.60
C GLU A 44 4.28 -1.06 -6.68
N LYS A 45 4.01 -2.21 -6.06
CA LYS A 45 2.66 -2.75 -5.90
C LYS A 45 2.32 -2.95 -4.44
N LEU A 46 1.13 -2.52 -4.05
CA LEU A 46 0.52 -2.82 -2.76
C LEU A 46 -0.63 -3.81 -3.01
N ASN A 47 -0.68 -4.89 -2.23
CA ASN A 47 -1.84 -5.76 -2.25
C ASN A 47 -2.31 -6.06 -0.82
N PHE A 48 -3.49 -5.55 -0.49
CA PHE A 48 -4.19 -5.80 0.77
C PHE A 48 -5.14 -6.97 0.59
N LYS A 49 -5.09 -7.94 1.51
CA LYS A 49 -6.05 -9.04 1.59
C LYS A 49 -7.02 -8.82 2.75
N GLU A 50 -8.26 -9.25 2.60
CA GLU A 50 -9.29 -9.12 3.65
C GLU A 50 -8.91 -9.82 4.97
N ASN A 51 -8.05 -10.82 4.93
CA ASN A 51 -7.60 -11.59 6.09
C ASN A 51 -6.46 -10.92 6.90
N GLY A 52 -6.06 -9.69 6.56
CA GLY A 52 -4.96 -8.98 7.22
C GLY A 52 -3.58 -9.19 6.59
N GLU A 53 -3.47 -10.03 5.55
CA GLU A 53 -2.21 -10.17 4.80
C GLU A 53 -1.95 -8.96 3.91
N PHE A 54 -0.68 -8.59 3.80
CA PHE A 54 -0.18 -7.54 2.94
C PHE A 54 0.98 -8.04 2.08
N ILE A 55 1.02 -7.63 0.82
CA ILE A 55 2.16 -7.91 -0.07
C ILE A 55 2.66 -6.60 -0.64
N LEU A 56 3.93 -6.31 -0.39
CA LEU A 56 4.67 -5.22 -1.03
C LEU A 56 5.53 -5.78 -2.16
N THR A 57 5.30 -5.36 -3.41
CA THR A 57 6.23 -5.65 -4.50
C THR A 57 7.13 -4.45 -4.75
N VAL A 58 8.44 -4.65 -4.63
CA VAL A 58 9.50 -3.64 -4.89
C VAL A 58 10.55 -4.24 -5.85
N PRO A 59 11.49 -3.43 -6.42
CA PRO A 59 12.60 -4.00 -7.17
C PRO A 59 13.44 -4.87 -6.22
N GLY A 60 13.79 -6.09 -6.64
CA GLY A 60 14.78 -6.89 -5.95
C GLY A 60 16.20 -6.41 -6.23
N ALA A 61 17.16 -6.80 -5.38
CA ALA A 61 18.58 -6.49 -5.56
C ALA A 61 19.19 -7.07 -6.86
N ASP A 62 18.51 -8.04 -7.47
CA ASP A 62 18.83 -8.73 -8.72
C ASP A 62 17.97 -8.26 -9.91
N ASP A 63 17.32 -7.09 -9.80
CA ASP A 63 16.34 -6.56 -10.75
C ASP A 63 15.12 -7.47 -11.00
N VAL A 64 14.94 -8.51 -10.17
CA VAL A 64 13.74 -9.36 -10.16
C VAL A 64 12.75 -8.78 -9.15
N PRO A 65 11.50 -8.47 -9.53
CA PRO A 65 10.50 -8.01 -8.56
C PRO A 65 10.33 -9.00 -7.41
N LYS A 66 10.42 -8.51 -6.16
CA LYS A 66 10.24 -9.34 -4.96
C LYS A 66 8.98 -8.92 -4.22
N GLY A 67 8.09 -9.89 -3.99
CA GLY A 67 6.96 -9.75 -3.09
C GLY A 67 7.40 -10.01 -1.65
N ILE A 68 7.31 -8.98 -0.81
CA ILE A 68 7.60 -9.06 0.62
C ILE A 68 6.27 -9.26 1.34
N GLN A 69 6.16 -10.37 2.08
CA GLN A 69 4.98 -10.67 2.88
C GLN A 69 4.99 -9.84 4.16
N GLY A 70 3.85 -9.24 4.44
CA GLY A 70 3.60 -8.46 5.64
C GLY A 70 2.17 -8.62 6.14
N THR A 71 1.84 -7.81 7.13
CA THR A 71 0.51 -7.69 7.71
C THR A 71 0.05 -6.24 7.62
N TRP A 72 -1.26 -6.04 7.62
CA TRP A 72 -1.84 -4.72 7.78
C TRP A 72 -2.86 -4.70 8.92
N GLU A 73 -2.91 -3.58 9.62
CA GLU A 73 -3.90 -3.32 10.66
C GLU A 73 -4.44 -1.89 10.51
N SER A 74 -5.75 -1.72 10.72
CA SER A 74 -6.36 -0.40 10.77
C SER A 74 -6.03 0.26 12.12
N SER A 75 -5.09 1.21 12.12
CA SER A 75 -4.53 1.79 13.35
C SER A 75 -5.44 2.86 13.97
N VAL A 76 -6.05 3.70 13.12
CA VAL A 76 -7.04 4.75 13.42
C VAL A 76 -7.78 5.11 12.12
N LYS A 77 -8.75 6.04 12.16
CA LYS A 77 -9.47 6.51 10.96
C LYS A 77 -8.48 6.90 9.84
N ASP A 78 -8.64 6.28 8.68
CA ASP A 78 -7.87 6.49 7.44
C ASP A 78 -6.36 6.15 7.52
N LYS A 79 -5.87 5.50 8.58
CA LYS A 79 -4.46 5.09 8.69
C LYS A 79 -4.30 3.58 8.80
N ILE A 80 -3.49 3.02 7.91
CA ILE A 80 -3.13 1.60 7.90
C ILE A 80 -1.69 1.45 8.38
N LEU A 81 -1.50 0.67 9.44
CA LEU A 81 -0.19 0.19 9.85
C LEU A 81 0.18 -1.01 8.98
N VAL A 82 1.35 -0.98 8.35
CA VAL A 82 1.92 -2.09 7.59
C VAL A 82 3.20 -2.56 8.28
N GLN A 83 3.31 -3.86 8.50
CA GLN A 83 4.48 -4.48 9.14
C GLN A 83 4.98 -5.68 8.34
N PHE A 84 6.28 -5.94 8.41
CA PHE A 84 6.92 -7.09 7.75
C PHE A 84 7.67 -7.93 8.79
N PRO A 85 6.97 -8.74 9.60
CA PRO A 85 7.58 -9.42 10.76
C PRO A 85 8.72 -10.39 10.39
N ASN A 86 8.76 -10.86 9.14
CA ASN A 86 9.77 -11.80 8.64
C ASN A 86 10.68 -11.17 7.58
N SER A 87 10.86 -9.85 7.60
CA SER A 87 11.70 -9.11 6.65
C SER A 87 12.63 -8.13 7.38
N GLU A 88 13.75 -7.78 6.74
CA GLU A 88 14.64 -6.69 7.19
C GLU A 88 14.09 -5.30 6.87
N ILE A 89 12.99 -5.23 6.11
CA ILE A 89 12.35 -3.97 5.72
C ILE A 89 11.49 -3.44 6.86
N GLU A 90 11.68 -2.17 7.20
CA GLU A 90 10.88 -1.47 8.19
C GLU A 90 9.41 -1.35 7.76
N GLY A 91 8.51 -1.50 8.74
CA GLY A 91 7.10 -1.20 8.55
C GLY A 91 6.86 0.31 8.34
N PHE A 92 5.63 0.65 7.96
CA PHE A 92 5.25 2.04 7.70
C PHE A 92 3.76 2.26 7.95
N ILE A 93 3.36 3.52 8.03
CA ILE A 93 1.97 3.94 8.12
C ILE A 93 1.55 4.52 6.78
N LEU A 94 0.47 4.01 6.20
CA LEU A 94 -0.22 4.64 5.07
C LEU A 94 -1.42 5.44 5.58
N GLN A 95 -1.45 6.72 5.29
CA GLN A 95 -2.66 7.53 5.42
C GLN A 95 -3.40 7.52 4.09
N ILE A 96 -4.62 6.99 4.07
CA ILE A 96 -5.53 7.11 2.92
C ILE A 96 -5.99 8.56 2.83
N VAL A 97 -5.66 9.22 1.72
CA VAL A 97 -6.14 10.56 1.37
C VAL A 97 -7.40 10.46 0.51
N LEU A 98 -7.44 9.51 -0.41
CA LEU A 98 -8.59 9.20 -1.26
C LEU A 98 -8.57 7.72 -1.61
N ILE A 99 -9.74 7.08 -1.61
CA ILE A 99 -9.91 5.78 -2.25
C ILE A 99 -11.25 5.73 -3.00
N GLU A 100 -11.16 5.42 -4.28
CA GLU A 100 -12.30 5.16 -5.15
C GLU A 100 -12.02 3.88 -5.94
N GLU A 101 -12.89 3.53 -6.89
CA GLU A 101 -12.74 2.29 -7.65
C GLU A 101 -11.42 2.25 -8.44
N GLU A 102 -11.02 3.38 -9.05
CA GLU A 102 -9.90 3.43 -10.00
C GLU A 102 -8.70 4.24 -9.50
N ILE A 103 -8.71 4.68 -8.24
CA ILE A 103 -7.61 5.48 -7.69
C ILE A 103 -7.48 5.31 -6.18
N LEU A 104 -6.24 5.13 -5.73
CA LEU A 104 -5.85 5.20 -4.33
C LEU A 104 -4.78 6.28 -4.20
N LYS A 105 -5.01 7.24 -3.31
CA LYS A 105 -4.04 8.28 -2.96
C LYS A 105 -3.67 8.13 -1.51
N VAL A 106 -2.37 8.05 -1.22
CA VAL A 106 -1.87 7.87 0.13
C VAL A 106 -0.71 8.80 0.44
N ARG A 107 -0.51 9.06 1.73
CA ARG A 107 0.78 9.51 2.26
C ARG A 107 1.42 8.37 3.03
N ARG A 108 2.75 8.26 2.97
CA ARG A 108 3.52 7.22 3.66
C ARG A 108 4.41 7.85 4.72
N PHE A 109 4.33 7.32 5.93
CA PHE A 109 5.11 7.76 7.09
C PHE A 109 5.90 6.59 7.67
N PRO A 110 7.10 6.83 8.23
CA PRO A 110 7.76 5.83 9.06
C PRO A 110 6.90 5.49 10.29
N ILE A 111 7.10 4.31 10.86
CA ILE A 111 6.64 4.03 12.22
C ILE A 111 7.57 4.80 13.15
N GLU A 112 7.08 5.85 13.80
CA GLU A 112 7.85 6.54 14.83
C GLU A 112 8.15 5.57 15.99
N PRO A 113 9.40 5.53 16.51
CA PRO A 113 9.77 4.66 17.63
C PRO A 113 9.13 5.03 18.96
#